data_AF-A0A7Y4WL75-F1
#
_entry.id   AF-A0A7Y4WL75-F1
#
_cell.length_a   1.000
_cell.length_b   1.000
_cell.length_c   1.000
_cell.angle_alpha   90.00
_cell.angle_beta   90.00
_cell.angle_gamma   90.00
#
_symmetry.space_group_name_H-M   'P 1'
#
loop_
_entity.id
_entity.type
_entity.pdbx_description
1 polymer ?
#
loop_
_entity_poly.entity_id
_entity_poly.type
_entity_poly.pdbx_seq_one_letter_code
_entity_poly.pdbx_strand_id
1 'polypeptide(L)'
;MEQNISIWQGFGWKAISDRTKDLVIALVIASIGLIGTYLILGRNLNNDLNENAVSSAEVSNNVFATSTSNAGNPKLTQDALLLIQGNYKPEEMLKVNYMNYQDSKRYLIDYGNGIRNIIHSSSTYIKYQESGIYYVQFYEMVNDKWELISSQAVNIK
;
A
#
# COMPACT_ATOMS: atom_id res chain seq x y z
N MET A 1 40.92 31.23 -31.85
CA MET A 1 41.68 30.66 -30.72
C MET A 1 40.69 29.84 -29.90
N GLU A 2 40.58 28.55 -30.20
CA GLU A 2 39.65 27.65 -29.55
C GLU A 2 40.39 26.89 -28.45
N GLN A 3 40.00 27.11 -27.19
CA GLN A 3 40.53 26.37 -26.05
C GLN A 3 39.69 25.10 -25.87
N ASN A 4 40.26 23.97 -26.27
CA ASN A 4 39.69 22.65 -26.05
C ASN A 4 40.07 22.20 -24.63
N ILE A 5 39.10 22.24 -23.71
CA ILE A 5 39.31 21.85 -22.31
C ILE A 5 39.15 20.33 -22.21
N SER A 6 40.23 19.58 -22.45
CA SER A 6 40.28 18.12 -22.27
C SER A 6 40.67 17.78 -20.82
N ILE A 7 39.71 17.79 -19.88
CA ILE A 7 39.98 17.42 -18.47
C ILE A 7 39.76 15.92 -18.18
N TRP A 8 39.43 15.09 -19.17
CA TRP A 8 39.02 13.70 -18.92
C TRP A 8 40.01 12.60 -19.35
N GLN A 9 41.29 12.91 -19.56
CA GLN A 9 42.30 11.88 -19.92
C GLN A 9 43.33 11.69 -18.82
N GLY A 10 42.87 11.32 -17.63
CA GLY A 10 43.74 11.10 -16.47
C GLY A 10 43.45 9.86 -15.62
N PHE A 11 42.48 9.01 -15.99
CA PHE A 11 42.29 7.74 -15.30
C PHE A 11 43.02 6.63 -16.07
N GLY A 12 44.25 6.36 -15.63
CA GLY A 12 45.07 5.27 -16.16
C GLY A 12 44.50 3.90 -15.81
N TRP A 13 43.58 3.39 -16.62
CA TRP A 13 43.03 2.02 -16.54
C TRP A 13 44.00 0.94 -17.05
N LYS A 14 45.32 1.20 -17.05
CA LYS A 14 46.32 0.30 -17.65
C LYS A 14 47.01 -0.67 -16.68
N ALA A 15 46.62 -0.69 -15.41
CA ALA A 15 47.19 -1.60 -14.41
C ALA A 15 46.15 -2.30 -13.53
N ILE A 16 44.89 -2.39 -13.99
CA ILE A 16 43.80 -3.01 -13.24
C ILE A 16 43.51 -4.36 -13.89
N SER A 17 43.92 -5.43 -13.20
CA SER A 17 43.57 -6.82 -13.53
C SER A 17 42.06 -6.95 -13.73
N ASP A 18 41.61 -7.76 -14.69
CA ASP A 18 40.18 -7.88 -15.03
C ASP A 18 39.31 -8.23 -13.81
N ARG A 19 39.87 -8.92 -12.81
CA ARG A 19 39.20 -9.20 -11.53
C ARG A 19 38.88 -7.95 -10.71
N THR A 20 39.72 -6.93 -10.78
CA THR A 20 39.51 -5.66 -10.07
C THR A 20 38.45 -4.81 -10.78
N LYS A 21 38.27 -4.96 -12.09
CA LYS A 21 37.16 -4.33 -12.82
C LYS A 21 35.82 -4.91 -12.38
N ASP A 22 35.72 -6.24 -12.29
CA ASP A 22 34.51 -6.90 -11.78
C ASP A 22 34.19 -6.50 -10.34
N LEU A 23 35.21 -6.37 -9.49
CA LEU A 23 35.03 -5.92 -8.11
C LEU A 23 34.54 -4.47 -8.02
N VAL A 24 35.06 -3.57 -8.87
CA VAL A 24 34.59 -2.17 -8.92
C VAL A 24 33.15 -2.10 -9.43
N ILE A 25 32.79 -2.89 -10.43
CA ILE A 25 31.40 -2.96 -10.93
C ILE A 25 30.46 -3.49 -9.84
N ALA A 26 30.84 -4.55 -9.13
CA ALA A 26 30.07 -5.09 -8.02
C ALA A 26 29.89 -4.07 -6.89
N LEU A 27 30.94 -3.29 -6.57
CA LEU A 27 30.89 -2.24 -5.56
C LEU A 27 29.94 -1.08 -5.95
N VAL A 28 29.89 -0.73 -7.24
CA VAL A 28 28.93 0.27 -7.75
C VAL A 28 27.49 -0.23 -7.63
N ILE A 29 27.24 -1.49 -8.01
CA ILE A 29 25.89 -2.09 -7.89
C ILE A 29 25.46 -2.17 -6.42
N ALA A 30 26.37 -2.62 -5.54
CA ALA A 30 26.10 -2.71 -4.11
C ALA A 30 25.82 -1.34 -3.47
N SER A 31 26.56 -0.29 -3.86
CA SER A 31 26.34 1.06 -3.33
C SER A 31 25.00 1.66 -3.77
N ILE A 32 24.58 1.43 -5.02
CA ILE A 32 23.23 1.82 -5.49
C ILE A 32 22.14 1.08 -4.70
N GLY A 33 22.30 -0.21 -4.45
CA GLY A 33 21.37 -1.00 -3.64
C GLY A 33 21.27 -0.49 -2.19
N LEU A 34 22.40 -0.16 -1.57
CA LEU A 34 22.45 0.39 -0.22
C LEU A 34 21.79 1.78 -0.13
N ILE A 35 22.04 2.66 -1.11
CA ILE A 35 21.39 3.98 -1.17
C ILE A 35 19.88 3.83 -1.38
N GLY A 36 19.44 2.92 -2.27
CA GLY A 36 18.03 2.62 -2.48
C GLY A 36 17.35 2.11 -1.21
N THR A 37 18.02 1.22 -0.48
CA THR A 37 17.54 0.68 0.80
C THR A 37 17.46 1.80 1.85
N TYR A 38 18.46 2.68 1.91
CA TYR A 38 18.47 3.82 2.82
C TYR A 38 17.36 4.83 2.52
N LEU A 39 17.01 5.09 1.26
CA LEU A 39 15.89 5.99 0.91
C LEU A 39 14.52 5.42 1.30
N ILE A 40 14.35 4.09 1.23
CA ILE A 40 13.11 3.41 1.60
C ILE A 40 12.98 3.32 3.13
N LEU A 41 14.03 2.88 3.84
CA LEU A 41 14.01 2.76 5.31
C LEU A 41 14.16 4.11 6.03
N GLY A 42 14.95 5.04 5.49
CA GLY A 42 15.20 6.36 6.08
C GLY A 42 14.00 7.30 6.02
N ARG A 43 13.09 7.14 5.05
CA ARG A 43 11.80 7.86 5.05
C ARG A 43 10.87 7.41 6.17
N ASN A 44 10.98 6.17 6.67
CA ASN A 44 10.20 5.73 7.83
C ASN A 44 10.75 6.28 9.15
N LEU A 45 12.07 6.40 9.32
CA LEU A 45 12.67 6.88 10.57
C LEU A 45 12.53 8.40 10.80
N ASN A 46 12.45 9.21 9.75
CA ASN A 46 12.26 10.66 9.90
C ASN A 46 10.82 11.07 10.24
N ASN A 47 9.83 10.19 10.05
CA ASN A 47 8.48 10.45 10.53
C ASN A 47 8.36 10.20 12.05
N ASP A 48 9.16 9.30 12.62
CA ASP A 48 9.16 9.02 14.07
C ASP A 48 9.95 10.05 14.89
N LEU A 49 10.85 10.84 14.27
CA LEU A 49 11.70 11.81 14.99
C LEU A 49 11.08 13.21 15.10
N ASN A 50 9.91 13.46 14.50
CA ASN A 50 9.21 14.75 14.58
C ASN A 50 7.96 14.73 15.48
N GLU A 51 7.70 13.62 16.17
CA GLU A 51 6.66 13.51 17.22
C GLU A 51 7.31 13.27 18.59
N ASN A 52 8.11 14.22 19.07
CA ASN A 52 8.49 14.30 20.48
C ASN A 52 7.99 15.62 21.07
N ALA A 53 6.66 15.75 21.15
CA ALA A 53 6.00 16.57 22.15
C ALA A 53 4.64 15.95 22.46
N VAL A 54 4.42 15.65 23.74
CA VAL A 54 3.20 15.10 24.34
C VAL A 54 3.11 13.56 24.32
N SER A 55 3.97 12.93 25.12
CA SER A 55 3.69 11.60 25.67
C SER A 55 2.67 11.72 26.82
N SER A 56 1.46 11.19 26.64
CA SER A 56 0.70 10.55 27.71
C SER A 56 -0.37 9.63 27.11
N ALA A 57 -0.14 8.33 27.33
CA ALA A 57 -1.11 7.23 27.28
C ALA A 57 -1.78 6.93 25.93
N GLU A 58 -1.33 5.88 25.26
CA GLU A 58 -2.05 4.60 25.25
C GLU A 58 -1.22 3.51 24.55
N VAL A 59 -1.16 2.35 25.20
CA VAL A 59 -0.51 1.15 24.72
C VAL A 59 -1.33 0.61 23.55
N SER A 60 -0.97 0.98 22.32
CA SER A 60 -1.51 0.36 21.11
C SER A 60 -0.78 -0.95 20.84
N ASN A 61 -1.28 -2.02 21.46
CA ASN A 61 -1.04 -3.38 21.02
C ASN A 61 -1.57 -3.55 19.58
N ASN A 62 -0.72 -3.32 18.58
CA ASN A 62 -0.94 -3.90 17.24
C ASN A 62 -0.66 -5.40 17.31
N VAL A 63 -1.53 -6.11 18.03
CA VAL A 63 -1.68 -7.55 17.89
C VAL A 63 -2.53 -7.75 16.65
N PHE A 64 -1.91 -8.32 15.63
CA PHE A 64 -2.56 -8.97 14.50
C PHE A 64 -3.53 -10.03 15.05
N ALA A 65 -4.74 -9.62 15.40
CA ALA A 65 -5.76 -10.51 15.92
C ALA A 65 -6.42 -11.20 14.74
N THR A 66 -5.84 -12.32 14.33
CA THR A 66 -6.52 -13.39 13.61
C THR A 66 -7.68 -13.89 14.48
N SER A 67 -8.79 -13.16 14.45
CA SER A 67 -9.99 -13.52 15.18
C SER A 67 -10.79 -14.46 14.31
N THR A 68 -10.46 -15.74 14.41
CA THR A 68 -11.33 -16.85 14.05
C THR A 68 -12.57 -16.75 14.94
N SER A 69 -13.61 -16.05 14.50
CA SER A 69 -14.90 -16.04 15.20
C SER A 69 -15.99 -16.61 14.29
N ASN A 70 -16.77 -17.50 14.93
CA ASN A 70 -17.78 -18.34 14.34
C ASN A 70 -18.90 -17.54 13.65
N ALA A 71 -19.57 -18.22 12.73
CA ALA A 71 -20.77 -17.77 12.03
C ALA A 71 -21.77 -17.06 12.94
N GLY A 72 -22.02 -15.79 12.67
CA GLY A 72 -23.03 -14.99 13.34
C GLY A 72 -22.72 -13.50 13.18
N ASN A 73 -23.41 -12.86 12.24
CA ASN A 73 -23.50 -11.43 11.95
C ASN A 73 -22.32 -10.52 12.38
N PRO A 74 -21.64 -9.85 11.43
CA PRO A 74 -20.57 -8.92 11.79
C PRO A 74 -21.11 -7.84 12.75
N LYS A 75 -20.54 -7.78 13.95
CA LYS A 75 -20.70 -6.64 14.86
C LYS A 75 -20.20 -5.42 14.10
N LEU A 76 -21.14 -4.56 13.70
CA LEU A 76 -20.87 -3.22 13.17
C LEU A 76 -20.06 -2.45 14.22
N THR A 77 -18.76 -2.29 13.99
CA THR A 77 -18.02 -1.17 14.58
C THR A 77 -18.68 0.10 14.06
N GLN A 78 -19.07 1.02 14.96
CA GLN A 78 -19.77 2.26 14.64
C GLN A 78 -19.03 3.17 13.65
N ASP A 79 -17.75 2.88 13.38
CA ASP A 79 -16.87 3.61 12.44
C ASP A 79 -16.68 2.88 11.09
N ALA A 80 -17.45 1.83 10.82
CA ALA A 80 -17.34 1.09 9.56
C ALA A 80 -17.86 1.94 8.38
N LEU A 81 -16.95 2.53 7.61
CA LEU A 81 -17.26 3.28 6.38
C LEU A 81 -17.75 2.37 5.22
N LEU A 82 -17.54 1.06 5.34
CA LEU A 82 -18.00 0.02 4.43
C LEU A 82 -18.99 -0.92 5.13
N LEU A 83 -20.11 -1.19 4.47
CA LEU A 83 -21.08 -2.20 4.90
C LEU A 83 -21.38 -3.17 3.75
N ILE A 84 -20.88 -4.40 3.89
CA ILE A 84 -21.08 -5.49 2.92
C ILE A 84 -22.18 -6.42 3.41
N GLN A 85 -23.18 -6.66 2.57
CA GLN A 85 -24.37 -7.44 2.88
C GLN A 85 -24.69 -8.43 1.77
N GLY A 86 -25.24 -9.59 2.13
CA GLY A 86 -25.66 -10.62 1.19
C GLY A 86 -25.31 -12.02 1.67
N ASN A 87 -25.42 -12.99 0.77
CA ASN A 87 -25.04 -14.36 1.02
C ASN A 87 -23.58 -14.55 0.62
N TYR A 88 -22.72 -14.88 1.59
CA TYR A 88 -21.27 -15.00 1.39
C TYR A 88 -20.91 -16.35 0.75
N LYS A 89 -21.37 -16.56 -0.48
CA LYS A 89 -21.13 -17.76 -1.29
C LYS A 89 -20.66 -17.38 -2.69
N PRO A 90 -19.94 -18.27 -3.40
CA PRO A 90 -19.62 -18.06 -4.79
C PRO A 90 -20.88 -17.85 -5.64
N GLU A 91 -20.75 -17.02 -6.68
CA GLU A 91 -21.80 -16.67 -7.62
C GLU A 91 -23.03 -15.93 -7.03
N GLU A 92 -23.02 -15.60 -5.74
CA GLU A 92 -24.05 -14.78 -5.10
C GLU A 92 -23.69 -13.29 -5.14
N MET A 93 -24.69 -12.45 -5.32
CA MET A 93 -24.52 -10.99 -5.35
C MET A 93 -24.39 -10.44 -3.93
N LEU A 94 -23.31 -9.74 -3.66
CA LEU A 94 -23.11 -8.94 -2.46
C LEU A 94 -23.37 -7.47 -2.75
N LYS A 95 -24.13 -6.82 -1.87
CA LYS A 95 -24.32 -5.37 -1.86
C LYS A 95 -23.29 -4.72 -0.97
N VAL A 96 -22.56 -3.75 -1.51
CA VAL A 96 -21.60 -2.94 -0.75
C VAL A 96 -22.18 -1.54 -0.62
N ASN A 97 -22.35 -1.06 0.61
CA ASN A 97 -22.82 0.28 0.91
C ASN A 97 -21.69 1.11 1.53
N TYR A 98 -21.66 2.39 1.19
CA TYR A 98 -20.67 3.37 1.64
C TYR A 98 -21.35 4.35 2.60
N MET A 99 -21.07 4.21 3.90
CA MET A 99 -21.86 4.89 4.94
C MET A 99 -21.62 6.41 5.01
N ASN A 100 -20.49 6.90 4.49
CA ASN A 100 -20.12 8.33 4.47
C ASN A 100 -19.76 8.80 3.05
N TYR A 101 -20.52 8.34 2.06
CA TYR A 101 -20.32 8.74 0.67
C TYR A 101 -20.72 10.20 0.44
N GLN A 102 -19.87 10.95 -0.28
CA GLN A 102 -20.12 12.34 -0.65
C GLN A 102 -19.93 12.52 -2.16
N ASP A 103 -20.96 13.00 -2.87
CA ASP A 103 -20.93 13.18 -4.33
C ASP A 103 -19.81 14.10 -4.83
N SER A 104 -19.34 15.02 -3.98
CA SER A 104 -18.27 15.98 -4.29
C SER A 104 -16.87 15.35 -4.30
N LYS A 105 -16.73 14.14 -3.78
CA LYS A 105 -15.45 13.43 -3.62
C LYS A 105 -15.33 12.29 -4.62
N ARG A 106 -14.09 11.88 -4.91
CA ARG A 106 -13.81 10.75 -5.80
C ARG A 106 -13.38 9.55 -4.96
N TYR A 107 -13.98 8.40 -5.25
CA TYR A 107 -13.73 7.17 -4.53
C TYR A 107 -13.39 6.01 -5.47
N LEU A 108 -12.61 5.07 -4.96
CA LEU A 108 -12.21 3.85 -5.63
C LEU A 108 -12.41 2.68 -4.65
N ILE A 109 -12.93 1.56 -5.14
CA ILE A 109 -12.95 0.29 -4.40
C ILE A 109 -12.06 -0.73 -5.11
N ASP A 110 -11.31 -1.49 -4.33
CA ASP A 110 -10.66 -2.73 -4.73
C ASP A 110 -11.35 -3.89 -4.00
N TYR A 111 -11.87 -4.87 -4.73
CA TYR A 111 -12.62 -5.98 -4.14
C TYR A 111 -11.71 -7.15 -3.71
N GLY A 112 -10.39 -7.03 -3.90
CA GLY A 112 -9.41 -8.05 -3.49
C GLY A 112 -9.29 -9.24 -4.46
N ASN A 113 -10.07 -9.26 -5.53
CA ASN A 113 -10.01 -10.26 -6.61
C ASN A 113 -9.42 -9.69 -7.92
N GLY A 114 -8.72 -8.55 -7.84
CA GLY A 114 -8.19 -7.83 -9.00
C GLY A 114 -9.20 -6.90 -9.69
N ILE A 115 -10.47 -6.90 -9.27
CA ILE A 115 -11.48 -5.97 -9.78
C ILE A 115 -11.41 -4.67 -8.98
N ARG A 116 -11.34 -3.54 -9.70
CA ARG A 116 -11.37 -2.19 -9.14
C ARG A 116 -12.36 -1.32 -9.86
N ASN A 117 -13.18 -0.58 -9.11
CA ASN A 117 -14.20 0.30 -9.66
C ASN A 117 -14.13 1.70 -9.07
N ILE A 118 -14.26 2.72 -9.92
CA ILE A 118 -14.54 4.09 -9.48
C ILE A 118 -16.01 4.15 -9.06
N ILE A 119 -16.25 4.76 -7.90
CA ILE A 119 -17.57 4.79 -7.29
C ILE A 119 -18.29 6.11 -7.61
N HIS A 120 -19.50 5.98 -8.12
CA HIS A 120 -20.39 7.09 -8.51
C HIS A 120 -21.71 7.09 -7.74
N SER A 121 -21.86 6.21 -6.75
CA SER A 121 -23.08 6.02 -5.97
C SER A 121 -22.75 5.52 -4.57
N SER A 122 -23.66 5.74 -3.62
CA SER A 122 -23.52 5.28 -2.22
C SER A 122 -23.57 3.75 -2.04
N SER A 123 -23.80 2.99 -3.12
CA SER A 123 -23.71 1.54 -3.10
C SER A 123 -23.32 0.97 -4.46
N THR A 124 -22.82 -0.27 -4.45
CA THR A 124 -22.47 -1.07 -5.62
C THR A 124 -22.74 -2.55 -5.34
N TYR A 125 -22.59 -3.38 -6.37
CA TYR A 125 -22.73 -4.82 -6.27
C TYR A 125 -21.49 -5.53 -6.78
N ILE A 126 -21.15 -6.64 -6.15
CA ILE A 126 -20.04 -7.50 -6.55
C ILE A 126 -20.45 -8.97 -6.43
N LYS A 127 -19.89 -9.80 -7.31
CA LYS A 127 -20.05 -11.25 -7.30
C LYS A 127 -18.66 -11.89 -7.31
N TYR A 128 -18.39 -12.76 -6.35
CA TYR A 128 -17.16 -13.54 -6.29
C TYR A 128 -17.37 -14.89 -6.96
N GLN A 129 -16.45 -15.31 -7.83
CA GLN A 129 -16.58 -16.57 -8.58
C GLN A 129 -16.10 -17.79 -7.79
N GLU A 130 -15.19 -17.56 -6.84
CA GLU A 130 -14.53 -18.62 -6.07
C GLU A 130 -14.70 -18.38 -4.58
N SER A 131 -14.56 -19.43 -3.78
CA SER A 131 -14.51 -19.33 -2.33
C SER A 131 -13.13 -18.85 -1.89
N GLY A 132 -13.08 -18.08 -0.80
CA GLY A 132 -11.85 -17.47 -0.34
C GLY A 132 -12.06 -16.29 0.58
N ILE A 133 -10.95 -15.79 1.12
CA ILE A 133 -10.91 -14.57 1.92
C ILE A 133 -10.42 -13.44 1.02
N TYR A 134 -11.28 -12.45 0.82
CA TYR A 134 -10.99 -11.26 0.01
C TYR A 134 -10.87 -10.05 0.93
N TYR A 135 -9.93 -9.15 0.62
CA TYR A 135 -9.76 -7.89 1.32
C TYR A 135 -10.34 -6.78 0.47
N VAL A 136 -11.52 -6.29 0.86
CA VAL A 136 -12.17 -5.17 0.20
C VAL A 136 -11.61 -3.87 0.77
N GLN A 137 -11.02 -3.06 -0.10
CA GLN A 137 -10.34 -1.82 0.26
C GLN A 137 -11.03 -0.64 -0.40
N PHE A 138 -11.32 0.39 0.37
CA PHE A 138 -12.01 1.59 -0.09
C PHE A 138 -11.11 2.81 0.08
N TYR A 139 -10.97 3.56 -1.00
CA TYR A 139 -10.05 4.68 -1.14
C TYR A 139 -10.80 5.97 -1.47
N GLU A 140 -10.26 7.08 -0.98
CA GLU A 140 -10.65 8.44 -1.34
C GLU A 140 -9.50 9.14 -2.07
N MET A 141 -9.80 9.96 -3.07
CA MET A 141 -8.80 10.82 -3.71
C MET A 141 -8.60 12.09 -2.87
N VAL A 142 -7.42 12.24 -2.27
CA VAL A 142 -7.01 13.41 -1.49
C VAL A 142 -5.71 13.94 -2.07
N ASN A 143 -5.66 15.24 -2.44
CA ASN A 143 -4.46 15.87 -3.00
C ASN A 143 -3.82 15.07 -4.16
N ASP A 144 -4.66 14.60 -5.10
CA ASP A 144 -4.27 13.78 -6.26
C ASP A 144 -3.62 12.42 -5.91
N LYS A 145 -3.85 11.92 -4.69
CA LYS A 145 -3.41 10.60 -4.25
C LYS A 145 -4.58 9.79 -3.71
N TRP A 146 -4.56 8.49 -3.96
CA TRP A 146 -5.53 7.56 -3.37
C TRP A 146 -5.10 7.22 -1.94
N GLU A 147 -5.93 7.57 -0.97
CA GLU A 147 -5.73 7.26 0.44
C GLU A 147 -6.73 6.19 0.88
N LEU A 148 -6.25 5.15 1.57
CA LEU A 148 -7.09 4.08 2.10
C LEU A 148 -7.90 4.62 3.29
N ILE A 149 -9.22 4.62 3.15
CA ILE A 149 -10.13 5.09 4.22
C ILE A 149 -10.79 3.93 4.96
N SER A 150 -10.95 2.77 4.33
CA SER A 150 -11.54 1.60 4.99
C SER A 150 -11.10 0.29 4.35
N SER A 151 -11.04 -0.77 5.15
CA SER A 151 -10.73 -2.12 4.69
C SER A 151 -11.57 -3.13 5.45
N GLN A 152 -12.13 -4.11 4.75
CA GLN A 152 -12.93 -5.18 5.35
C GLN A 152 -12.58 -6.53 4.72
N ALA A 153 -12.33 -7.53 5.56
CA ALA A 153 -12.18 -8.90 5.12
C ALA A 153 -13.55 -9.55 4.88
N VAL A 154 -13.71 -10.18 3.72
CA VAL A 154 -14.92 -10.87 3.28
C VAL A 154 -14.56 -12.34 3.08
N ASN A 155 -15.24 -13.23 3.80
CA ASN A 155 -15.03 -14.68 3.69
C ASN A 155 -16.17 -15.32 2.89
N ILE A 156 -15.90 -15.67 1.63
CA ILE A 156 -16.82 -16.35 0.72
C ILE A 156 -16.66 -17.86 0.91
N LYS A 157 -17.74 -18.54 1.28
CA LYS A 157 -17.77 -19.97 1.66
C LYS A 157 -18.42 -20.86 0.62
#